data_AF-A0A2Z6S8B1-F1
#
_entry.id   AF-A0A2Z6S8B1-F1
#
_cell.length_a   1.000
_cell.length_b   1.000
_cell.length_c   1.000
_cell.angle_alpha   90.00
_cell.angle_beta   90.00
_cell.angle_gamma   90.00
#
_symmetry.space_group_name_H-M   'P 1'
#
loop_
_entity.id
_entity.type
_entity.pdbx_description
1 polymer ?
#
loop_
_entity_poly.entity_id
_entity_poly.type
_entity_poly.pdbx_seq_one_letter_code
_entity_poly.pdbx_strand_id
1 'polypeptide(L)'
;MPDVEDFDPKIATVVIFEDLMDAPKNIQEKITGYFTHERHRNISAIYVAQRFYAIPKAIRENVNYISLYSGHGSLNDTKHIIRQYTNESDSLASIIDKLTLSREFIVFDLRRPKTDPLSIRV
;
A
#
# COMPACT_ATOMS: atom_id res chain seq x y z
N MET A 1 -16.45 -11.36 -7.26
CA MET A 1 -15.30 -10.63 -7.84
C MET A 1 -14.58 -11.56 -8.79
N PRO A 2 -14.26 -11.11 -10.02
CA PRO A 2 -13.50 -11.91 -10.98
C PRO A 2 -12.12 -12.30 -10.40
N ASP A 3 -11.54 -13.35 -10.96
CA ASP A 3 -10.14 -13.68 -10.73
C ASP A 3 -9.25 -12.92 -11.72
N VAL A 4 -7.96 -12.78 -11.40
CA VAL A 4 -6.97 -12.07 -12.26
C VAL A 4 -6.95 -12.64 -13.68
N GLU A 5 -7.22 -13.94 -13.81
CA GLU A 5 -7.23 -14.68 -15.08
C GLU A 5 -8.45 -14.40 -15.96
N ASP A 6 -9.51 -13.79 -15.40
CA ASP A 6 -10.73 -13.47 -16.14
C ASP A 6 -10.58 -12.20 -17.01
N PHE A 7 -9.50 -11.42 -16.82
CA PHE A 7 -9.25 -10.19 -17.56
C PHE A 7 -8.46 -10.44 -18.86
N ASP A 8 -8.79 -9.66 -19.90
CA ASP A 8 -8.04 -9.65 -21.16
C ASP A 8 -6.71 -8.91 -20.96
N PRO A 9 -5.54 -9.57 -21.09
CA PRO A 9 -4.24 -8.93 -20.92
C PRO A 9 -3.93 -7.84 -21.95
N LYS A 10 -4.69 -7.77 -23.06
CA LYS A 10 -4.57 -6.70 -24.06
C LYS A 10 -5.18 -5.39 -23.60
N ILE A 11 -6.04 -5.42 -22.58
CA ILE A 11 -6.73 -4.25 -22.05
C ILE A 11 -6.11 -3.89 -20.70
N ALA A 12 -5.52 -2.71 -20.61
CA ALA A 12 -5.04 -2.19 -19.34
C ALA A 12 -6.22 -1.99 -18.38
N THR A 13 -6.20 -2.70 -17.26
CA THR A 13 -7.30 -2.69 -16.29
C THR A 13 -6.85 -2.18 -14.93
N VAL A 14 -7.65 -1.32 -14.32
CA VAL A 14 -7.44 -0.88 -12.93
C VAL A 14 -8.56 -1.44 -12.07
N VAL A 15 -8.20 -2.12 -10.98
CA VAL A 15 -9.16 -2.67 -10.01
C VAL A 15 -8.98 -1.95 -8.67
N ILE A 16 -10.08 -1.44 -8.11
CA ILE A 16 -10.08 -0.70 -6.85
C ILE A 16 -10.86 -1.49 -5.81
N PHE A 17 -10.19 -1.81 -4.70
CA PHE A 17 -10.76 -2.48 -3.54
C PHE A 17 -10.97 -1.45 -2.43
N GLU A 18 -12.21 -1.02 -2.24
CA GLU A 18 -12.59 -0.01 -1.25
C GLU A 18 -13.33 -0.66 -0.08
N ASP A 19 -12.86 -0.39 1.14
CA ASP A 19 -13.48 -0.82 2.40
C ASP A 19 -13.74 -2.33 2.52
N LEU A 20 -12.83 -3.14 1.97
CA LEU A 20 -12.92 -4.60 2.01
C LEU A 20 -12.06 -5.22 3.12
N MET A 21 -11.63 -4.48 4.14
CA MET A 21 -10.72 -4.99 5.19
C MET A 21 -11.32 -6.14 6.01
N ASP A 22 -12.63 -6.11 6.25
CA ASP A 22 -13.33 -7.14 7.04
C ASP A 22 -14.01 -8.20 6.15
N ALA A 23 -13.69 -8.23 4.85
CA ALA A 23 -14.22 -9.23 3.94
C ALA A 23 -13.78 -10.66 4.34
N PRO A 24 -14.61 -11.69 4.07
CA PRO A 24 -14.27 -13.07 4.37
C PRO A 24 -12.92 -13.51 3.77
N LYS A 25 -12.26 -14.48 4.41
CA LYS A 25 -10.91 -14.95 4.04
C LYS A 25 -10.76 -15.29 2.56
N ASN A 26 -11.74 -15.99 1.97
CA ASN A 26 -11.72 -16.35 0.55
C ASN A 26 -11.74 -15.12 -0.38
N ILE A 27 -12.35 -14.01 0.06
CA ILE A 27 -12.32 -12.74 -0.67
C ILE A 27 -10.96 -12.07 -0.51
N GLN A 28 -10.38 -12.04 0.70
CA GLN A 28 -9.04 -11.49 0.93
C GLN A 28 -7.96 -12.23 0.13
N GLU A 29 -8.08 -13.56 0.01
CA GLU A 29 -7.16 -14.38 -0.79
C GLU A 29 -7.24 -14.02 -2.28
N LYS A 30 -8.46 -13.83 -2.81
CA LYS A 30 -8.64 -13.34 -4.19
C LYS A 30 -8.04 -11.94 -4.38
N ILE A 31 -8.31 -11.00 -3.47
CA ILE A 31 -7.75 -9.64 -3.53
C ILE A 31 -6.21 -9.67 -3.50
N THR A 32 -5.64 -10.46 -2.59
CA THR A 32 -4.18 -10.65 -2.50
C THR A 32 -3.61 -11.15 -3.83
N GLY A 33 -4.35 -12.01 -4.53
CA GLY A 33 -3.98 -12.52 -5.85
C GLY A 33 -3.68 -11.43 -6.87
N TYR A 34 -4.37 -10.30 -6.83
CA TYR A 34 -4.06 -9.14 -7.67
C TYR A 34 -2.64 -8.65 -7.34
N PHE A 35 -2.37 -8.25 -6.10
CA PHE A 35 -1.08 -7.65 -5.73
C PHE A 35 0.14 -8.57 -5.88
N THR A 36 -0.03 -9.89 -5.85
CA THR A 36 1.10 -10.85 -5.97
C THR A 36 1.31 -11.39 -7.38
N HIS A 37 0.27 -11.48 -8.22
CA HIS A 37 0.34 -12.10 -9.56
C HIS A 37 0.21 -11.09 -10.72
N GLU A 38 0.00 -9.81 -10.42
CA GLU A 38 -0.31 -8.72 -11.37
C GLU A 38 0.68 -8.54 -12.54
N ARG A 39 1.96 -8.91 -12.37
CA ARG A 39 3.02 -8.55 -13.32
C ARG A 39 2.85 -9.10 -14.73
N HIS A 40 1.93 -10.03 -14.96
CA HIS A 40 1.77 -10.73 -16.24
C HIS A 40 0.47 -10.41 -17.01
N ARG A 41 -0.45 -9.63 -16.44
CA ARG A 41 -1.82 -9.48 -17.00
C ARG A 41 -2.22 -8.04 -17.34
N ASN A 42 -1.32 -7.07 -17.27
CA ASN A 42 -1.61 -5.64 -17.52
C ASN A 42 -2.72 -5.09 -16.61
N ILE A 43 -2.74 -5.56 -15.36
CA ILE A 43 -3.66 -5.13 -14.31
C ILE A 43 -2.86 -4.30 -13.31
N SER A 44 -3.48 -3.24 -12.80
CA SER A 44 -3.00 -2.51 -11.62
C SER A 44 -4.09 -2.53 -10.55
N ALA A 45 -3.75 -2.84 -9.31
CA ALA A 45 -4.69 -2.77 -8.20
C ALA A 45 -4.43 -1.60 -7.24
N ILE A 46 -5.52 -1.07 -6.69
CA ILE A 46 -5.53 -0.09 -5.61
C ILE A 46 -6.34 -0.68 -4.44
N TYR A 47 -5.77 -0.65 -3.24
CA TYR A 47 -6.47 -1.02 -2.01
C TYR A 47 -6.65 0.22 -1.14
N VAL A 48 -7.90 0.57 -0.84
CA VAL A 48 -8.26 1.72 0.01
C VAL A 48 -8.75 1.20 1.36
N ALA A 49 -8.06 1.61 2.42
CA ALA A 49 -8.29 1.12 3.77
C ALA A 49 -8.08 2.21 4.82
N GLN A 50 -8.89 2.20 5.88
CA GLN A 50 -8.71 3.09 7.03
C GLN A 50 -7.64 2.57 8.01
N ARG A 51 -7.45 1.25 8.08
CA ARG A 51 -6.52 0.60 9.04
C ARG A 51 -5.41 -0.13 8.28
N PHE A 52 -4.21 0.43 8.30
CA PHE A 52 -3.06 -0.16 7.58
C PHE A 52 -2.80 -1.62 7.97
N TYR A 53 -2.88 -1.97 9.25
CA TYR A 53 -2.61 -3.34 9.72
C TYR A 53 -3.74 -4.33 9.50
N ALA A 54 -4.94 -3.86 9.14
CA ALA A 54 -6.01 -4.75 8.68
C ALA A 54 -5.76 -5.21 7.23
N ILE A 55 -4.92 -4.50 6.47
CA ILE A 55 -4.53 -4.91 5.12
C ILE A 55 -3.67 -6.19 5.22
N PRO A 56 -4.00 -7.24 4.44
CA PRO A 56 -3.21 -8.45 4.36
C PRO A 56 -1.72 -8.17 4.16
N LYS A 57 -0.86 -8.85 4.93
CA LYS A 57 0.60 -8.64 4.90
C LYS A 57 1.18 -8.80 3.50
N ALA A 58 0.71 -9.82 2.76
CA ALA A 58 1.13 -10.08 1.39
C ALA A 58 0.88 -8.88 0.45
N ILE A 59 -0.22 -8.14 0.62
CA ILE A 59 -0.48 -6.93 -0.14
C ILE A 59 0.54 -5.85 0.25
N ARG A 60 0.70 -5.56 1.56
CA ARG A 60 1.62 -4.52 2.06
C ARG A 60 3.08 -4.73 1.66
N GLU A 61 3.50 -5.97 1.42
CA GLU A 61 4.86 -6.31 0.98
C GLU A 61 5.03 -6.18 -0.55
N ASN A 62 3.97 -6.33 -1.33
CA ASN A 62 4.02 -6.32 -2.80
C ASN A 62 3.58 -5.01 -3.46
N VAL A 63 3.08 -4.04 -2.70
CA VAL A 63 2.73 -2.71 -3.24
C VAL A 63 3.96 -1.95 -3.76
N ASN A 64 3.71 -1.19 -4.83
CA ASN A 64 4.69 -0.29 -5.45
C ASN A 64 4.65 1.12 -4.86
N TYR A 65 3.49 1.54 -4.39
CA TYR A 65 3.26 2.87 -3.83
C TYR A 65 2.37 2.79 -2.61
N ILE A 66 2.53 3.75 -1.70
CA ILE A 66 1.64 3.93 -0.56
C ILE A 66 1.27 5.39 -0.48
N SER A 67 -0.03 5.67 -0.44
CA SER A 67 -0.54 6.99 -0.08
C SER A 67 -1.00 6.96 1.37
N LEU A 68 -0.47 7.88 2.18
CA LEU A 68 -0.87 8.08 3.57
C LEU A 68 -1.57 9.44 3.70
N TYR A 69 -2.80 9.41 4.15
CA TYR A 69 -3.61 10.58 4.47
C TYR A 69 -3.43 10.94 5.95
N SER A 70 -3.59 12.22 6.31
CA SER A 70 -3.81 12.55 7.73
C SER A 70 -5.16 11.99 8.16
N GLY A 71 -5.15 11.13 9.18
CA GLY A 71 -6.38 10.53 9.66
C GLY A 71 -6.13 9.83 10.98
N HIS A 72 -6.52 10.48 12.07
CA HIS A 72 -6.80 9.97 13.42
C HIS A 72 -5.81 9.01 14.11
N GLY A 73 -4.70 8.65 13.46
CA GLY A 73 -3.63 7.83 14.00
C GLY A 73 -2.69 8.65 14.85
N SER A 74 -2.11 8.01 15.85
CA SER A 74 -1.04 8.58 16.66
C SER A 74 0.27 8.62 15.86
N LEU A 75 1.23 9.46 16.30
CA LEU A 75 2.60 9.40 15.81
C LEU A 75 3.20 7.98 15.87
N ASN A 76 2.76 7.18 16.86
CA ASN A 76 3.16 5.78 16.98
C ASN A 76 2.61 4.92 15.84
N ASP A 77 1.40 5.18 15.34
CA ASP A 77 0.83 4.45 14.20
C ASP A 77 1.62 4.75 12.94
N THR A 78 1.91 6.04 12.68
CA THR A 78 2.79 6.46 11.57
C THR A 78 4.16 5.79 11.67
N LYS A 79 4.79 5.81 12.85
CA LYS A 79 6.05 5.10 13.08
C LYS A 79 5.93 3.61 12.81
N HIS A 80 4.83 2.98 13.28
CA HIS A 80 4.59 1.56 13.06
C HIS A 80 4.54 1.26 11.55
N ILE A 81 3.76 2.03 10.79
CA ILE A 81 3.58 1.82 9.34
C ILE A 81 4.93 1.95 8.62
N ILE A 82 5.66 3.02 8.91
CA ILE A 82 6.92 3.35 8.23
C ILE A 82 8.03 2.35 8.57
N ARG A 83 8.06 1.78 9.78
CA ARG A 83 9.05 0.76 10.15
C ARG A 83 9.01 -0.51 9.30
N GLN A 84 7.91 -0.74 8.57
CA GLN A 84 7.82 -1.85 7.64
C GLN A 84 8.72 -1.64 6.41
N TYR A 85 9.05 -0.39 6.10
CA TYR A 85 9.82 -0.04 4.90
C TYR A 85 11.21 0.47 5.25
N THR A 86 11.39 1.16 6.40
CA THR A 86 12.67 1.74 6.81
C THR A 86 13.04 1.48 8.28
N ASN A 87 14.34 1.34 8.54
CA ASN A 87 14.89 1.32 9.90
C ASN A 87 14.93 2.73 10.53
N GLU A 88 14.79 3.79 9.74
CA GLU A 88 14.81 5.19 10.18
C GLU A 88 13.40 5.69 10.60
N SER A 89 12.51 4.78 10.96
CA SER A 89 11.12 5.13 11.29
C SER A 89 11.01 6.14 12.46
N ASP A 90 11.95 6.11 13.40
CA ASP A 90 12.03 7.04 14.52
C ASP A 90 12.23 8.49 14.10
N SER A 91 13.15 8.75 13.18
CA SER A 91 13.42 10.11 12.68
C SER A 91 12.34 10.56 11.70
N LEU A 92 11.86 9.66 10.85
CA LEU A 92 10.93 9.99 9.77
C LEU A 92 9.48 10.17 10.22
N ALA A 93 9.01 9.46 11.26
CA ALA A 93 7.60 9.50 11.66
C ALA A 93 7.12 10.92 11.96
N SER A 94 7.94 11.72 12.67
CA SER A 94 7.58 13.10 13.02
C SER A 94 7.51 14.03 11.81
N ILE A 95 8.33 13.78 10.78
CA ILE A 95 8.35 14.57 9.55
C ILE A 95 7.11 14.21 8.73
N ILE A 96 6.83 12.91 8.60
CA ILE A 96 5.67 12.40 7.85
C ILE A 96 4.37 12.89 8.49
N ASP A 97 4.25 12.81 9.81
CA ASP A 97 3.10 13.31 10.57
C ASP A 97 2.86 14.81 10.36
N LYS A 98 3.91 15.64 10.45
CA LYS A 98 3.83 17.08 10.14
C LYS A 98 3.44 17.34 8.68
N LEU A 99 3.97 16.55 7.75
CA LEU A 99 3.69 16.70 6.33
C LEU A 99 2.25 16.28 5.99
N THR A 100 1.72 15.23 6.59
CA THR A 100 0.31 14.84 6.42
C THR A 100 -0.63 15.77 7.16
N LEU A 101 -0.22 16.45 8.24
CA LEU A 101 -1.04 17.50 8.87
C LEU A 101 -1.07 18.80 8.05
N SER A 102 0.03 19.15 7.39
CA SER A 102 0.13 20.36 6.56
C SER A 102 -0.33 20.17 5.11
N ARG A 103 -0.51 18.93 4.67
CA ARG A 103 -1.02 18.54 3.33
C ARG A 103 -2.21 17.61 3.51
N GLU A 104 -2.89 17.22 2.43
CA GLU A 104 -3.96 16.21 2.54
C GLU A 104 -3.38 14.79 2.67
N PHE A 105 -2.32 14.48 1.91
CA PHE A 105 -1.66 13.19 1.93
C PHE A 105 -0.21 13.26 1.41
N ILE A 106 0.53 12.17 1.60
CA ILE A 106 1.86 11.92 1.04
C ILE A 106 1.84 10.62 0.26
N VAL A 107 2.62 10.53 -0.82
CA VAL A 107 2.83 9.28 -1.56
C VAL A 107 4.30 8.87 -1.47
N PHE A 108 4.53 7.62 -1.07
CA PHE A 108 5.84 6.98 -1.10
C PHE A 108 5.96 6.12 -2.36
N ASP A 109 7.01 6.35 -3.15
CA ASP A 109 7.40 5.43 -4.23
C ASP A 109 8.35 4.38 -3.66
N LEU A 110 7.85 3.16 -3.52
CA LEU A 110 8.59 2.04 -2.94
C LEU A 110 9.41 1.25 -3.96
N ARG A 111 9.40 1.68 -5.23
CA ARG A 111 10.19 1.05 -6.29
C ARG A 111 11.59 1.65 -6.42
N ARG A 112 11.84 2.77 -5.72
CA ARG A 112 13.16 3.43 -5.75
C ARG A 112 14.25 2.46 -5.29
N PRO A 113 15.38 2.38 -6.01
CA PRO A 113 16.49 1.52 -5.62
C PRO A 113 17.11 2.04 -4.32
N LYS A 114 17.70 1.14 -3.51
CA LYS A 114 18.32 1.51 -2.21
C LYS A 114 19.41 2.58 -2.30
N THR A 115 20.00 2.77 -3.49
CA THR A 115 21.01 3.79 -3.77
C THR A 115 20.41 5.18 -4.04
N ASP A 116 19.10 5.28 -4.26
CA ASP A 116 18.40 6.55 -4.42
C ASP A 116 18.30 7.24 -3.05
N PRO A 117 18.74 8.51 -2.91
CA PRO A 117 18.65 9.25 -1.65
C PRO A 117 17.21 9.46 -1.15
N LEU A 118 16.20 9.26 -2.01
CA LEU A 118 14.79 9.32 -1.67
C LEU A 118 14.16 7.93 -1.47
N SER A 119 14.95 6.86 -1.49
CA SER A 119 14.46 5.51 -1.18
C SER A 119 14.11 5.42 0.29
N ILE A 120 12.89 4.94 0.57
CA ILE A 120 12.48 4.58 1.92
C ILE A 120 12.69 3.09 2.20
N ARG A 121 12.90 2.24 1.18
CA ARG A 121 13.16 0.81 1.41
C ARG A 121 14.63 0.58 1.75
N VAL A 122 14.90 -0.08 2.87
CA VAL A 122 16.25 -0.57 3.25
C VAL A 122 16.53 -1.97 2.75
#